data_AF-A0ABD2NKP8-F1
#
_entry.id   AF-A0ABD2NKP8-F1
#
_cell.length_a   1.000
_cell.length_b   1.000
_cell.length_c   1.000
_cell.angle_alpha   90.00
_cell.angle_beta   90.00
_cell.angle_gamma   90.00
#
_symmetry.space_group_name_H-M   'P 1'
#
loop_
_entity.id
_entity.type
_entity.pdbx_description
1 polymer ?
#
loop_
_entity_poly.entity_id
_entity_poly.type
_entity_poly.pdbx_seq_one_letter_code
_entity_poly.pdbx_strand_id
1 'polypeptide(L)'
;MNEYLDILGENEFLSMITSITRPACGTCIDHIFMKAEDDLANCTIRVNISDHYATAIDIPLNNYDEDLSNVPYFKRYLNYHKLREDLENINWEFYCSFEDVIKSAEFLVNILKNKVETYTEVVRIEHSRNKKAELLKGS
;
A
#
# COMPACT_ATOMS: atom_id res chain seq x y z
N MET A 1 -12.28 -18.77 17.67
CA MET A 1 -11.12 -17.84 17.71
C MET A 1 -9.79 -18.59 17.64
N ASN A 2 -9.68 -19.82 18.16
CA ASN A 2 -8.46 -20.63 18.06
C ASN A 2 -8.21 -21.20 16.66
N GLU A 3 -9.25 -21.60 15.93
CA GLU A 3 -9.12 -22.19 14.58
C GLU A 3 -8.30 -21.32 13.61
N TYR A 4 -8.43 -20.00 13.67
CA TYR A 4 -7.62 -19.08 12.87
C TYR A 4 -6.12 -19.15 13.21
N LEU A 5 -5.79 -19.16 14.51
CA LEU A 5 -4.40 -19.25 14.97
C LEU A 5 -3.83 -20.65 14.72
N ASP A 6 -4.66 -21.67 14.85
CA ASP A 6 -4.31 -23.06 14.58
C ASP A 6 -3.95 -23.23 13.09
N ILE A 7 -4.79 -22.73 12.16
CA ILE A 7 -4.50 -22.75 10.71
C ILE A 7 -3.19 -22.04 10.39
N LEU A 8 -2.94 -20.88 11.02
CA LEU A 8 -1.69 -20.14 10.80
C LEU A 8 -0.48 -20.91 11.33
N GLY A 9 -0.58 -21.47 12.53
CA GLY A 9 0.47 -22.30 13.13
C GLY A 9 0.77 -23.55 12.31
N GLU A 10 -0.27 -24.24 11.82
CA GLU A 10 -0.14 -25.39 10.92
C GLU A 10 0.54 -25.04 9.59
N ASN A 11 0.42 -23.78 9.16
CA ASN A 11 1.07 -23.26 7.96
C ASN A 11 2.38 -22.52 8.25
N GLU A 12 3.02 -22.77 9.40
CA GLU A 12 4.35 -22.24 9.76
C GLU A 12 4.41 -20.69 9.81
N PHE A 13 3.28 -20.05 10.09
CA PHE A 13 3.25 -18.61 10.34
C PHE A 13 3.52 -18.32 11.81
N LEU A 14 4.52 -17.49 12.08
CA LEU A 14 4.84 -17.02 13.42
C LEU A 14 4.23 -15.65 13.67
N SER A 15 3.67 -15.43 14.88
CA SER A 15 3.18 -14.12 15.28
C SER A 15 4.36 -13.20 15.59
N MET A 16 4.42 -12.07 14.89
CA MET A 16 5.51 -11.09 15.02
C MET A 16 5.24 -10.07 16.12
N ILE A 17 4.01 -9.99 16.64
CA ILE A 17 3.63 -9.07 17.71
C ILE A 17 3.03 -9.87 18.85
N THR A 18 3.52 -9.64 20.05
CA THR A 18 3.04 -10.27 21.29
C THR A 18 2.67 -9.26 22.37
N SER A 19 2.87 -7.97 22.10
CA SER A 19 2.58 -6.85 22.99
C SER A 19 1.14 -6.35 22.85
N ILE A 20 0.63 -5.71 23.92
CA ILE A 20 -0.70 -5.08 23.92
C ILE A 20 -0.77 -4.06 22.77
N THR A 21 -1.77 -4.23 21.90
CA THR A 21 -2.05 -3.30 20.80
C THR A 21 -3.28 -2.45 21.09
N ARG A 22 -4.17 -2.87 22.00
CA ARG A 22 -5.32 -2.08 22.43
C ARG A 22 -5.25 -1.77 23.93
N PRO A 23 -4.77 -0.58 24.33
CA PRO A 23 -4.57 -0.26 25.74
C PRO A 23 -5.86 -0.26 26.58
N ALA A 24 -7.00 0.13 25.99
CA ALA A 24 -8.28 0.24 26.71
C ALA A 24 -8.74 -1.08 27.34
N CYS A 25 -8.43 -2.21 26.72
CA CYS A 25 -8.76 -3.54 27.22
C CYS A 25 -7.55 -4.41 27.53
N GLY A 26 -6.32 -3.89 27.38
CA GLY A 26 -5.09 -4.63 27.66
C GLY A 26 -4.88 -5.84 26.74
N THR A 27 -5.45 -5.83 25.53
CA THR A 27 -5.41 -6.97 24.61
C THR A 27 -4.47 -6.72 23.42
N CYS A 28 -3.88 -7.79 22.90
CA CYS A 28 -3.27 -7.82 21.57
C CYS A 28 -4.33 -8.38 20.61
N ILE A 29 -4.92 -7.53 19.77
CA ILE A 29 -5.92 -7.96 18.77
C ILE A 29 -5.50 -7.64 17.34
N ASP A 30 -4.46 -6.83 17.18
CA ASP A 30 -3.80 -6.65 15.90
C ASP A 30 -2.73 -7.72 15.78
N HIS A 31 -2.70 -8.40 14.64
CA HIS A 31 -1.78 -9.49 14.40
C HIS A 31 -1.00 -9.23 13.12
N ILE A 32 0.30 -9.51 13.16
CA ILE A 32 1.11 -9.63 11.96
C ILE A 32 1.79 -10.98 12.04
N PHE A 33 1.63 -11.77 10.99
CA PHE A 33 2.17 -13.11 10.88
C PHE A 33 3.15 -13.19 9.73
N MET A 34 4.24 -13.93 9.90
CA MET A 34 5.22 -14.13 8.84
C MET A 34 5.72 -15.58 8.81
N LYS A 35 5.97 -16.07 7.59
CA LYS A 35 6.84 -17.22 7.34
C LYS A 35 8.27 -16.71 7.26
N ALA A 36 8.93 -16.57 8.39
CA ALA A 36 10.33 -16.14 8.42
C ALA A 36 11.12 -17.13 9.28
N GLU A 37 12.28 -17.54 8.76
CA GLU A 37 13.27 -18.33 9.52
C GLU A 37 14.14 -17.44 10.42
N ASP A 38 14.08 -16.12 10.22
CA ASP A 38 14.92 -15.13 10.89
C ASP A 38 14.18 -14.35 12.00
N ASP A 39 14.91 -14.03 13.07
CA ASP A 39 14.46 -13.12 14.13
C ASP A 39 14.36 -11.69 13.59
N LEU A 40 13.16 -11.28 13.20
CA LEU A 40 12.90 -9.90 12.77
C LEU A 40 12.63 -8.98 13.96
N ALA A 41 13.18 -7.77 13.88
CA ALA A 41 12.87 -6.73 14.84
C ALA A 41 11.44 -6.23 14.65
N ASN A 42 10.67 -6.19 15.73
CA ASN A 42 9.32 -5.62 15.77
C ASN A 42 9.20 -4.63 16.94
N CYS A 43 8.29 -3.68 16.83
CA CYS A 43 7.98 -2.77 17.92
C CYS A 43 6.51 -2.34 17.93
N THR A 44 6.01 -2.02 19.12
CA THR A 44 4.72 -1.37 19.32
C THR A 44 4.94 0.08 19.74
N ILE A 45 4.47 1.00 18.91
CA ILE A 45 4.58 2.44 19.11
C ILE A 45 3.40 2.90 19.96
N ARG A 46 3.69 3.18 21.24
CA ARG A 46 2.68 3.58 22.23
C ARG A 46 2.35 5.07 22.11
N VAL A 47 1.39 5.38 21.24
CA VAL A 47 0.88 6.75 21.03
C VAL A 47 -0.62 6.80 21.27
N ASN A 48 -1.11 7.93 21.77
CA ASN A 48 -2.53 8.15 22.08
C ASN A 48 -3.26 8.88 20.94
N ILE A 49 -3.06 8.43 19.70
CA ILE A 49 -3.67 9.01 18.50
C ILE A 49 -4.94 8.25 18.10
N SER A 50 -5.03 6.97 18.42
CA SER A 50 -6.22 6.12 18.29
C SER A 50 -6.39 5.24 19.53
N ASP A 51 -7.45 4.42 19.58
CA ASP A 51 -7.66 3.44 20.65
C ASP A 51 -6.76 2.20 20.49
N HIS A 52 -5.89 2.17 19.47
CA HIS A 52 -4.88 1.15 19.24
C HIS A 52 -3.46 1.78 19.18
N TYR A 53 -2.47 1.03 19.64
CA TYR A 53 -1.06 1.35 19.40
C TYR A 53 -0.65 0.87 18.01
N ALA A 54 0.10 1.71 17.30
CA ALA A 54 0.69 1.33 16.02
C ALA A 54 1.74 0.22 16.23
N THR A 55 1.84 -0.69 15.27
CA THR A 55 2.85 -1.75 15.26
C THR A 55 3.70 -1.62 14.01
N ALA A 56 5.00 -1.85 14.15
CA ALA A 56 5.97 -1.78 13.07
C ALA A 56 6.89 -2.99 13.13
N ILE A 57 7.30 -3.48 11.96
CA ILE A 57 8.24 -4.58 11.79
C ILE A 57 9.29 -4.13 10.80
N ASP A 58 10.55 -4.40 11.12
CA ASP A 58 11.67 -4.23 10.19
C ASP A 58 11.85 -5.54 9.42
N ILE A 59 11.63 -5.47 8.10
CA ILE A 59 11.80 -6.62 7.21
C ILE A 59 13.04 -6.31 6.38
N PRO A 60 14.19 -6.96 6.67
CA PRO A 60 15.35 -6.86 5.82
C PRO A 60 14.96 -7.50 4.50
N LEU A 61 14.76 -6.66 3.50
CA LEU A 61 14.74 -7.15 2.14
C LEU A 61 16.17 -7.60 1.87
N ASN A 62 16.36 -8.91 1.67
CA ASN A 62 17.50 -9.41 0.92
C ASN A 62 17.37 -8.84 -0.49
N ASN A 63 17.70 -7.57 -0.62
CA ASN A 63 18.16 -7.01 -1.86
C ASN A 63 19.40 -7.86 -2.13
N TYR A 64 19.23 -8.91 -2.93
CA TYR A 64 20.27 -9.17 -3.89
C TYR A 64 20.58 -7.80 -4.47
N ASP A 65 21.80 -7.32 -4.25
CA ASP A 65 22.38 -6.23 -5.03
C ASP A 65 22.47 -6.73 -6.48
N GLU A 66 21.34 -7.06 -7.10
CA GLU A 66 21.20 -6.79 -8.52
C GLU A 66 21.38 -5.29 -8.60
N ASP A 67 22.44 -4.88 -9.29
CA ASP A 67 22.74 -3.48 -9.54
C ASP A 67 21.60 -2.87 -10.37
N LEU A 68 20.50 -2.52 -9.69
CA LEU A 68 19.30 -1.90 -10.25
C LEU A 68 19.60 -0.48 -10.77
N SER A 69 20.85 -0.01 -10.62
CA SER A 69 21.27 1.29 -11.16
C SER A 69 21.10 1.38 -12.68
N ASN A 70 21.06 0.24 -13.38
CA ASN A 70 20.80 0.19 -14.81
C ASN A 70 19.37 -0.25 -15.18
N VAL A 71 18.53 -0.63 -14.20
CA VAL A 71 17.14 -0.99 -14.48
C VAL A 71 16.30 0.29 -14.50
N PRO A 72 15.64 0.62 -15.63
CA PRO A 72 14.78 1.79 -15.70
C PRO A 72 13.61 1.64 -14.73
N TYR A 73 13.55 2.52 -13.73
CA TYR A 73 12.42 2.61 -12.81
C TYR A 73 11.30 3.43 -13.46
N PHE A 74 10.11 2.87 -13.54
CA PHE A 74 8.93 3.56 -14.05
C PHE A 74 7.93 3.77 -12.92
N LYS A 75 7.42 5.00 -12.79
CA LYS A 75 6.36 5.33 -11.83
C LYS A 75 5.12 5.81 -12.56
N ARG A 76 3.97 5.30 -12.13
CA ARG A 76 2.65 5.72 -12.62
C ARG A 76 2.17 6.92 -11.82
N TYR A 77 1.81 8.00 -12.52
CA TYR A 77 1.25 9.21 -11.95
C TYR A 77 -0.15 9.45 -12.51
N LEU A 78 -1.15 9.49 -11.65
CA LEU A 78 -2.51 9.87 -12.04
C LEU A 78 -2.66 11.39 -11.97
N ASN A 79 -3.02 12.02 -13.08
CA ASN A 79 -3.33 13.45 -13.10
C ASN A 79 -4.75 13.71 -12.58
N TYR A 80 -4.88 13.89 -11.27
CA TYR A 80 -6.16 14.10 -10.60
C TYR A 80 -6.89 15.37 -11.06
N HIS A 81 -6.17 16.42 -11.49
CA HIS A 81 -6.78 17.65 -11.97
C HIS A 81 -7.55 17.40 -13.27
N LYS A 82 -6.87 16.83 -14.27
CA LYS A 82 -7.48 16.51 -15.57
C LYS A 82 -8.61 15.48 -15.42
N LEU A 83 -8.41 14.46 -14.58
CA LEU A 83 -9.44 13.47 -14.28
C LEU A 83 -10.68 14.14 -13.68
N ARG A 84 -10.50 15.05 -12.72
CA ARG A 84 -11.60 15.76 -12.08
C ARG A 84 -12.37 16.62 -13.08
N GLU A 85 -11.68 17.46 -13.85
CA GLU A 85 -12.32 18.31 -14.87
C GLU A 85 -13.14 17.48 -15.85
N ASP A 86 -12.63 16.34 -16.28
CA ASP A 86 -13.33 15.46 -17.20
C ASP A 86 -14.55 14.79 -16.54
N LEU A 87 -14.43 14.29 -15.30
CA LEU A 87 -15.55 13.71 -14.55
C LEU A 87 -16.67 14.72 -14.24
N GLU A 88 -16.33 15.98 -14.02
CA GLU A 88 -17.30 17.07 -13.81
C GLU A 88 -18.11 17.39 -15.08
N ASN A 89 -17.57 17.08 -16.26
CA ASN A 89 -18.23 17.32 -17.55
C ASN A 89 -19.01 16.10 -18.08
N ILE A 90 -18.98 14.96 -17.39
CA ILE A 90 -19.72 13.77 -17.78
C ILE A 90 -21.22 13.97 -17.51
N ASN A 91 -22.06 13.65 -18.50
CA ASN A 91 -23.51 13.65 -18.32
C ASN A 91 -23.95 12.39 -17.55
N TRP A 92 -24.08 12.51 -16.24
CA TRP A 92 -24.43 11.39 -15.37
C TRP A 92 -25.87 10.89 -15.53
N GLU A 93 -26.80 11.75 -15.99
CA GLU A 93 -28.22 11.42 -16.12
C GLU A 93 -28.45 10.29 -17.13
N PHE A 94 -27.65 10.25 -18.20
CA PHE A 94 -27.69 9.16 -19.16
C PHE A 94 -27.43 7.81 -18.49
N TYR A 95 -26.50 7.72 -17.54
CA TYR A 95 -26.16 6.44 -16.87
C TYR A 95 -27.14 6.06 -15.76
N CYS A 96 -27.85 7.04 -15.19
CA CYS A 96 -28.94 6.77 -14.26
C CYS A 96 -30.21 6.28 -14.97
N SER A 97 -30.27 6.37 -16.31
CA SER A 97 -31.45 5.98 -17.10
C SER A 97 -31.48 4.49 -17.49
N PHE A 98 -30.44 3.71 -17.18
CA PHE A 98 -30.43 2.26 -17.44
C PHE A 98 -31.41 1.53 -16.51
N GLU A 99 -32.31 0.74 -17.10
CA GLU A 99 -33.27 -0.09 -16.35
C GLU A 99 -32.60 -1.23 -15.55
N ASP A 100 -31.43 -1.69 -16.03
CA ASP A 100 -30.66 -2.76 -15.42
C ASP A 100 -29.53 -2.19 -14.57
N VAL A 101 -29.67 -2.32 -13.25
CA VAL A 101 -28.73 -1.81 -12.25
C VAL A 101 -27.34 -2.43 -12.41
N ILE A 102 -27.26 -3.71 -12.78
CA ILE A 102 -25.98 -4.41 -12.94
C ILE A 102 -25.25 -3.84 -14.14
N LYS A 103 -25.94 -3.67 -15.27
CA LYS A 103 -25.35 -3.07 -16.47
C LYS A 103 -24.93 -1.62 -16.24
N SER A 104 -25.71 -0.85 -15.48
CA SER A 104 -25.34 0.52 -15.10
C SER A 104 -24.04 0.55 -14.28
N ALA A 105 -23.92 -0.34 -13.28
CA ALA A 105 -22.73 -0.44 -12.45
C ALA A 105 -21.49 -0.89 -13.23
N GLU A 106 -21.62 -1.90 -14.10
CA GLU A 106 -20.52 -2.35 -14.96
C GLU A 106 -20.06 -1.24 -15.90
N PHE A 107 -21.00 -0.51 -16.50
CA PHE A 107 -20.71 0.60 -17.40
C PHE A 107 -19.98 1.74 -16.68
N LEU A 108 -20.43 2.10 -15.47
CA LEU A 108 -19.78 3.09 -14.62
C LEU A 108 -18.34 2.70 -14.30
N VAL A 109 -18.13 1.45 -13.85
CA VAL A 109 -16.80 0.93 -13.52
C VAL A 109 -15.88 0.97 -14.74
N ASN A 110 -16.38 0.61 -15.91
CA ASN A 110 -15.60 0.62 -17.14
C ASN A 110 -15.21 2.03 -17.57
N ILE A 111 -16.12 3.02 -17.48
CA ILE A 111 -15.78 4.42 -17.73
C ILE A 111 -14.68 4.88 -16.78
N LEU A 112 -14.85 4.65 -15.47
CA LEU A 112 -13.89 5.12 -14.48
C LEU A 112 -12.51 4.48 -14.69
N LYS A 113 -12.45 3.17 -14.97
CA LYS A 113 -11.20 2.49 -15.32
C LYS A 113 -10.54 3.12 -16.54
N ASN A 114 -11.30 3.30 -17.62
CA ASN A 114 -10.78 3.90 -18.86
C ASN A 114 -10.27 5.33 -18.63
N LYS A 115 -10.97 6.14 -17.84
CA LYS A 115 -10.55 7.50 -17.53
C LYS A 115 -9.29 7.52 -16.66
N VAL A 116 -9.21 6.66 -15.63
CA VAL A 116 -8.01 6.50 -14.81
C VAL A 116 -6.81 6.09 -15.66
N GLU A 117 -6.97 5.15 -16.59
CA GLU A 117 -5.90 4.75 -17.51
C GLU A 117 -5.49 5.89 -18.44
N THR A 118 -6.45 6.61 -19.02
CA THR A 118 -6.22 7.75 -19.92
C THR A 118 -5.40 8.85 -19.25
N TYR A 119 -5.65 9.13 -17.97
CA TYR A 119 -4.97 10.18 -17.21
C TYR A 119 -3.81 9.66 -16.35
N THR A 120 -3.45 8.39 -16.50
CA THR A 120 -2.24 7.84 -15.87
C THR A 120 -1.06 7.98 -16.81
N GLU A 121 -0.07 8.76 -16.40
CA GLU A 121 1.20 8.90 -17.10
C GLU A 121 2.23 7.93 -16.50
N VAL A 122 3.01 7.26 -17.35
CA VAL A 122 4.14 6.43 -16.93
C VAL A 122 5.41 7.23 -17.12
N VAL A 123 6.05 7.63 -16.03
CA VAL A 123 7.26 8.44 -16.05
C VAL A 123 8.45 7.58 -15.67
N ARG A 124 9.48 7.58 -16.52
CA ARG A 124 10.79 6.99 -16.19
C ARG A 124 11.49 7.91 -15.18
N ILE A 125 11.88 7.37 -14.03
CA ILE A 125 12.66 8.11 -13.04
C ILE A 125 14.12 7.74 -13.23
N GLU A 126 14.95 8.76 -13.40
CA GLU A 126 16.40 8.59 -13.39
C GLU A 126 16.88 8.45 -11.94
N HIS A 127 17.69 7.43 -11.69
CA HIS A 127 18.37 7.29 -10.41
C HIS A 127 19.37 8.45 -10.25
N SER A 128 18.95 9.51 -9.54
CA SER A 128 19.81 10.62 -9.15
C SER A 128 20.86 10.14 -8.13
N ARG A 129 21.97 9.55 -8.60
CA ARG A 129 23.13 9.23 -7.76
C ARG A 129 23.93 10.48 -7.31
N ASN A 130 23.67 11.67 -7.87
CA ASN A 130 24.64 12.78 -7.77
C ASN A 130 24.43 13.82 -6.65
N LYS A 131 23.26 13.92 -5.98
CA LYS A 131 23.10 14.98 -4.95
C LYS A 131 23.86 14.73 -3.64
N LYS A 132 24.09 13.47 -3.25
CA LYS A 132 24.78 13.16 -1.98
C LYS A 132 26.31 13.24 -2.10
N ALA A 133 26.86 12.97 -3.29
CA ALA A 133 28.30 13.07 -3.55
C ALA A 133 28.79 14.53 -3.72
N GLU A 134 27.94 15.44 -4.21
CA GLU A 134 28.28 16.87 -4.28
C GLU A 134 28.23 17.55 -2.91
N LEU A 135 27.30 17.16 -2.03
CA LEU A 135 27.24 17.67 -0.64
C LEU A 135 28.42 17.23 0.23
N LEU A 136 28.98 16.04 -0.04
CA LEU A 136 30.13 15.49 0.70
C LEU A 136 31.49 15.91 0.13
N LYS A 137 31.55 16.48 -1.07
CA LYS A 137 32.78 17.06 -1.65
C LYS A 137 32.96 18.55 -1.35
N GLY A 138 31.95 19.18 -0.73
CA GLY A 138 31.97 20.58 -0.31
C GLY A 138 31.94 20.79 1.21
N SER A 139 32.19 19.74 2.01
CA SER A 139 32.32 19.80 3.48
C SER A 139 33.74 19.51 3.91
#